data_AF-A0ABD6D751-F1
#
_entry.id   AF-A0ABD6D751-F1
#
_cell.length_a   1.000
_cell.length_b   1.000
_cell.length_c   1.000
_cell.angle_alpha   90.00
_cell.angle_beta   90.00
_cell.angle_gamma   90.00
#
_symmetry.space_group_name_H-M   'P 1'
#
loop_
_entity.id
_entity.type
_entity.pdbx_description
1 polymer ?
#
loop_
_entity_poly.entity_id
_entity_poly.type
_entity_poly.pdbx_seq_one_letter_code
_entity_poly.pdbx_strand_id
1 'polypeptide(L)'
;MSVAVDSTAVSFISTLFATLIGVYIAFGLDRRAKKEDGTKTNLNSLLALRNELELNQDIAIGNYKTLSEQGDSDVDVDHYSVDLYTVDSWNAAVQSNVLSKIDPDLHKSIHRHYSQIMSTNEQIRRLRMEPLHQRLEEDSDDGPIALDVWTIRVSYWDEQEERVMECGLGDLIRNRSNRIKIKSTSLEDRLDDEIDELESSITNKANSNSTNRYKDYRS
;
A
#
# COMPACT_ATOMS: atom_id res chain seq x y z
N MET A 1 27.32 72.26 -17.30
CA MET A 1 27.76 71.13 -16.46
C MET A 1 26.99 69.89 -16.91
N SER A 2 27.60 69.06 -17.75
CA SER A 2 27.06 67.76 -18.13
C SER A 2 27.49 66.76 -17.04
N VAL A 3 26.55 66.20 -16.30
CA VAL A 3 26.82 65.12 -15.36
C VAL A 3 27.06 63.88 -16.21
N ALA A 4 28.33 63.49 -16.36
CA ALA A 4 28.68 62.20 -16.91
C ALA A 4 28.14 61.12 -15.96
N VAL A 5 27.00 60.54 -16.32
CA VAL A 5 26.47 59.36 -15.64
C VAL A 5 27.41 58.22 -16.00
N ASP A 6 28.23 57.78 -15.04
CA ASP A 6 29.20 56.69 -15.20
C ASP A 6 28.51 55.43 -15.72
N SER A 7 28.75 55.10 -16.99
CA SER A 7 28.15 53.96 -17.70
C SER A 7 28.51 52.61 -17.07
N THR A 8 29.57 52.58 -16.27
CA THR A 8 30.07 51.44 -15.49
C THR A 8 29.20 51.09 -14.29
N ALA A 9 28.57 52.08 -13.64
CA ALA A 9 27.64 51.81 -12.53
C ALA A 9 26.33 51.18 -13.03
N VAL A 10 25.86 51.64 -14.20
CA VAL A 10 24.65 51.12 -14.84
C VAL A 10 24.86 49.69 -15.35
N SER A 11 26.05 49.36 -15.88
CA SER A 11 26.38 48.01 -16.35
C SER A 11 26.57 46.99 -15.22
N PHE A 12 27.08 47.41 -14.07
CA PHE A 12 27.19 46.56 -12.89
C PHE A 12 25.82 46.23 -12.30
N ILE A 13 24.96 47.24 -12.15
CA ILE A 13 23.60 47.09 -11.63
C ILE A 13 22.75 46.20 -12.56
N SER A 14 22.82 46.40 -13.88
CA SER A 14 22.09 45.55 -14.83
C SER A 14 22.53 44.09 -14.81
N THR A 15 23.82 43.83 -14.64
CA THR A 15 24.37 42.46 -14.50
C THR A 15 23.90 41.80 -13.20
N LEU A 16 23.83 42.55 -12.10
CA LEU A 16 23.33 42.07 -10.82
C LEU A 16 21.83 41.73 -10.88
N PHE A 17 21.03 42.58 -11.54
CA PHE A 17 19.61 42.29 -11.77
C PHE A 17 19.40 41.08 -12.69
N ALA A 18 20.18 40.96 -13.77
CA ALA A 18 20.08 39.82 -14.69
C ALA A 18 20.42 38.49 -14.00
N THR A 19 21.44 38.47 -13.13
CA THR A 19 21.81 37.28 -12.36
C THR A 19 20.77 36.91 -11.31
N LEU A 20 20.19 37.89 -10.60
CA LEU A 20 19.09 37.67 -9.66
C LEU A 20 17.84 37.12 -10.34
N ILE A 21 17.48 37.67 -11.51
CA ILE A 21 16.36 37.18 -12.33
C ILE A 21 16.64 35.76 -12.82
N GLY A 22 17.85 35.48 -13.30
CA GLY A 22 18.25 34.14 -13.74
C GLY A 22 18.17 33.09 -12.63
N VAL A 23 18.66 33.43 -11.42
CA VAL A 23 18.56 32.55 -10.24
C VAL A 23 17.10 32.34 -9.83
N TYR A 24 16.28 33.39 -9.80
CA TYR A 24 14.86 33.28 -9.47
C TYR A 24 14.09 32.39 -10.47
N ILE A 25 14.34 32.56 -11.77
CA ILE A 25 13.74 31.72 -12.83
C ILE A 25 14.23 30.27 -12.68
N ALA A 26 15.52 30.04 -12.46
CA ALA A 26 16.08 28.70 -12.27
C ALA A 26 15.49 28.00 -11.04
N PHE A 27 15.35 28.69 -9.90
CA PHE A 27 14.68 28.15 -8.72
C PHE A 27 13.19 27.89 -8.97
N GLY A 28 12.52 28.75 -9.74
CA GLY A 28 11.12 28.56 -10.14
C GLY A 28 10.93 27.32 -11.00
N LEU A 29 11.83 27.10 -11.97
CA LEU A 29 11.85 25.93 -12.84
C LEU A 29 12.19 24.64 -12.07
N ASP A 30 13.21 24.67 -11.20
CA ASP A 30 13.59 23.52 -10.37
C ASP A 30 12.47 23.13 -9.40
N ARG A 31 11.80 24.11 -8.78
CA ARG A 31 10.61 23.84 -7.95
C ARG A 31 9.44 23.25 -8.74
N ARG A 32 9.24 23.63 -10.00
CA ARG A 32 8.19 23.06 -10.86
C ARG A 32 8.55 21.63 -11.27
N ALA A 33 9.78 21.39 -11.70
CA ALA A 33 10.27 20.06 -12.06
C ALA A 33 10.16 19.07 -10.88
N LYS A 34 10.59 19.47 -9.68
CA LYS A 34 10.44 18.64 -8.46
C LYS A 34 8.99 18.34 -8.09
N LYS A 35 8.07 19.27 -8.35
CA LYS A 35 6.64 19.03 -8.11
C LYS A 35 6.04 18.05 -9.12
N GLU A 36 6.36 18.20 -10.40
CA GLU A 36 5.90 17.29 -11.46
C GLU A 36 6.45 15.87 -11.26
N ASP A 37 7.75 15.76 -10.97
CA ASP A 37 8.39 14.48 -10.67
C ASP A 37 7.74 13.82 -9.45
N GLY A 38 7.56 14.57 -8.37
CA GLY A 38 6.89 14.07 -7.17
C GLY A 38 5.43 13.66 -7.37
N THR A 39 4.69 14.24 -8.32
CA THR A 39 3.32 13.77 -8.64
C THR A 39 3.36 12.47 -9.45
N LYS A 40 4.32 12.31 -10.37
CA LYS A 40 4.48 11.06 -11.14
C LYS A 40 4.95 9.91 -10.26
N THR A 41 5.90 10.15 -9.35
CA THR A 41 6.32 9.16 -8.36
C THR A 41 5.14 8.71 -7.51
N ASN A 42 4.30 9.65 -7.07
CA ASN A 42 3.11 9.34 -6.30
C ASN A 42 2.12 8.45 -7.06
N LEU A 43 1.82 8.80 -8.31
CA LEU A 43 0.96 7.98 -9.18
C LEU A 43 1.51 6.56 -9.34
N ASN A 44 2.81 6.42 -9.64
CA ASN A 44 3.43 5.09 -9.80
C ASN A 44 3.37 4.25 -8.53
N SER A 45 3.54 4.87 -7.35
CA SER A 45 3.41 4.16 -6.08
C SER A 45 1.97 3.76 -5.78
N LEU A 46 0.98 4.58 -6.13
CA LEU A 46 -0.43 4.23 -5.99
C LEU A 46 -0.82 3.06 -6.91
N LEU A 47 -0.36 3.06 -8.17
CA LEU A 47 -0.55 1.95 -9.10
C LEU A 47 0.10 0.66 -8.57
N ALA A 48 1.31 0.74 -8.03
CA ALA A 48 1.98 -0.40 -7.42
C ALA A 48 1.20 -0.95 -6.21
N LEU A 49 0.70 -0.06 -5.34
CA LEU A 49 -0.15 -0.44 -4.21
C LEU A 49 -1.46 -1.11 -4.66
N ARG A 50 -2.11 -0.57 -5.70
CA ARG A 50 -3.35 -1.13 -6.26
C ARG A 50 -3.12 -2.54 -6.79
N ASN A 51 -2.05 -2.77 -7.55
CA ASN A 51 -1.69 -4.11 -8.04
C ASN A 51 -1.34 -5.07 -6.89
N GLU A 52 -0.70 -4.57 -5.83
CA GLU A 52 -0.39 -5.37 -4.65
C GLU A 52 -1.64 -5.75 -3.85
N LEU A 53 -2.64 -4.86 -3.76
CA LEU A 53 -3.93 -5.16 -3.13
C LEU A 53 -4.69 -6.26 -3.88
N GLU A 54 -4.72 -6.20 -5.21
CA GLU A 54 -5.35 -7.23 -6.07
C GLU A 54 -4.68 -8.60 -5.84
N LEU A 55 -3.34 -8.64 -5.86
CA LEU A 55 -2.60 -9.87 -5.56
C LEU A 55 -2.91 -10.39 -4.15
N ASN A 56 -2.97 -9.49 -3.16
CA ASN A 56 -3.31 -9.87 -1.78
C ASN A 56 -4.76 -10.33 -1.63
N GLN A 57 -5.68 -9.83 -2.46
CA GLN A 57 -7.05 -10.29 -2.51
C GLN A 57 -7.11 -11.74 -3.04
N ASP A 58 -6.38 -12.06 -4.10
CA ASP A 58 -6.27 -13.42 -4.64
C ASP A 58 -5.70 -14.39 -3.60
N ILE A 59 -4.61 -13.99 -2.92
CA ILE A 59 -4.03 -14.76 -1.82
C ILE A 59 -5.06 -14.95 -0.69
N ALA A 60 -5.83 -13.92 -0.35
CA ALA A 60 -6.86 -14.02 0.69
C ALA A 60 -7.97 -15.00 0.31
N ILE A 61 -8.40 -15.02 -0.96
CA ILE A 61 -9.39 -15.97 -1.47
C ILE A 61 -8.84 -17.39 -1.39
N GLY A 62 -7.61 -17.62 -1.87
CA GLY A 62 -6.94 -18.92 -1.81
C GLY A 62 -6.83 -19.44 -0.38
N ASN A 63 -6.25 -18.63 0.52
CA ASN A 63 -6.10 -18.99 1.93
C ASN A 63 -7.43 -19.26 2.63
N TYR A 64 -8.45 -18.44 2.36
CA TYR A 64 -9.78 -18.67 2.92
C TYR A 64 -10.36 -20.01 2.47
N LYS A 65 -10.24 -20.33 1.17
CA LYS A 65 -10.74 -21.57 0.60
C LYS A 65 -10.03 -22.78 1.21
N THR A 66 -8.70 -22.81 1.18
CA THR A 66 -7.89 -23.91 1.73
C THR A 66 -8.23 -24.19 3.19
N LEU A 67 -8.33 -23.15 4.02
CA LEU A 67 -8.63 -23.32 5.45
C LEU A 67 -10.10 -23.63 5.73
N SER A 68 -11.02 -23.28 4.83
CA SER A 68 -12.43 -23.66 4.96
C SER A 68 -12.62 -25.15 4.65
N GLU A 69 -11.99 -25.62 3.58
CA GLU A 69 -12.05 -27.04 3.17
C GLU A 69 -11.48 -27.96 4.26
N GLN A 70 -10.45 -27.51 4.97
CA GLN A 70 -9.82 -28.29 6.05
C GLN A 70 -10.59 -28.26 7.38
N GLY A 71 -11.38 -27.22 7.64
CA GLY A 71 -12.20 -27.13 8.86
C GLY A 71 -13.51 -27.91 8.80
N ASP A 72 -14.03 -28.17 7.59
CA ASP A 72 -15.36 -28.77 7.38
C ASP A 72 -15.33 -30.22 6.89
N SER A 73 -14.15 -30.75 6.54
CA SER A 73 -14.04 -32.10 5.98
C SER A 73 -13.50 -33.12 6.97
N ASP A 74 -14.17 -34.27 7.04
CA ASP A 74 -13.73 -35.52 7.70
C ASP A 74 -12.59 -36.19 6.91
N VAL A 75 -11.88 -35.40 6.10
CA VAL A 75 -10.87 -35.85 5.14
C VAL A 75 -9.52 -35.61 5.78
N ASP A 76 -8.76 -36.70 5.91
CA ASP A 76 -7.38 -36.69 6.38
C ASP A 76 -6.51 -35.96 5.35
N VAL A 77 -6.26 -34.67 5.59
CA VAL A 77 -5.44 -33.83 4.70
C VAL A 77 -4.02 -33.76 5.27
N ASP A 78 -3.11 -34.52 4.66
CA ASP A 78 -1.70 -34.58 5.07
C ASP A 78 -0.94 -33.25 4.97
N HIS A 79 -1.43 -32.30 4.16
CA HIS A 79 -0.73 -31.04 3.88
C HIS A 79 -1.69 -29.90 3.51
N TYR A 80 -1.44 -28.70 4.04
CA TYR A 80 -2.02 -27.45 3.55
C TYR A 80 -0.95 -26.53 2.98
N SER A 81 -1.34 -25.68 2.03
CA SER A 81 -0.53 -24.56 1.56
C SER A 81 -1.31 -23.27 1.77
N VAL A 82 -0.87 -22.48 2.74
CA VAL A 82 -1.41 -21.14 3.01
C VAL A 82 -0.36 -20.12 2.60
N ASP A 83 -0.67 -19.23 1.67
CA ASP A 83 0.26 -18.27 1.07
C ASP A 83 0.47 -17.01 1.91
N LEU A 84 1.68 -16.45 1.86
CA LEU A 84 1.99 -15.17 2.50
C LEU A 84 1.55 -14.03 1.60
N TYR A 85 0.95 -13.03 2.20
CA TYR A 85 0.64 -11.75 1.56
C TYR A 85 1.91 -10.95 1.25
N THR A 86 1.86 -10.16 0.18
CA THR A 86 2.91 -9.23 -0.22
C THR A 86 2.75 -7.86 0.45
N VAL A 87 3.85 -7.18 0.73
CA VAL A 87 3.88 -5.86 1.42
C VAL A 87 4.95 -4.92 0.85
N ASP A 88 5.51 -5.25 -0.30
CA ASP A 88 6.72 -4.62 -0.82
C ASP A 88 6.43 -3.21 -1.34
N SER A 89 5.32 -3.05 -2.06
CA SER A 89 4.85 -1.78 -2.59
C SER A 89 4.47 -0.82 -1.46
N TRP A 90 3.82 -1.33 -0.42
CA TRP A 90 3.56 -0.57 0.81
C TRP A 90 4.84 -0.09 1.49
N ASN A 91 5.79 -1.00 1.71
CA ASN A 91 7.06 -0.64 2.35
C ASN A 91 7.83 0.40 1.53
N ALA A 92 7.87 0.26 0.21
CA ALA A 92 8.50 1.23 -0.68
C ALA A 92 7.81 2.60 -0.64
N ALA A 93 6.47 2.63 -0.62
CA ALA A 93 5.68 3.86 -0.56
C ALA A 93 5.86 4.62 0.76
N VAL A 94 5.95 3.91 1.88
CA VAL A 94 6.22 4.52 3.20
C VAL A 94 7.63 5.08 3.26
N GLN A 95 8.65 4.32 2.83
CA GLN A 95 10.05 4.75 2.87
C GLN A 95 10.30 6.00 2.01
N SER A 96 9.62 6.12 0.89
CA SER A 96 9.74 7.24 -0.04
C SER A 96 8.93 8.47 0.38
N ASN A 97 8.17 8.42 1.49
CA ASN A 97 7.21 9.47 1.92
C ASN A 97 6.21 9.88 0.83
N VAL A 98 6.00 9.00 -0.16
CA VAL A 98 5.18 9.27 -1.34
C VAL A 98 3.72 9.46 -0.96
N LEU A 99 3.27 8.76 0.08
CA LEU A 99 1.88 8.82 0.53
C LEU A 99 1.49 10.11 1.27
N SER A 100 2.44 11.02 1.50
CA SER A 100 2.21 12.29 2.22
C SER A 100 1.24 13.27 1.53
N LYS A 101 0.86 13.01 0.28
CA LYS A 101 -0.03 13.88 -0.52
C LYS A 101 -1.38 13.26 -0.87
N ILE A 102 -1.64 12.03 -0.41
CA ILE A 102 -2.92 11.35 -0.61
C ILE A 102 -3.88 11.79 0.48
N ASP A 103 -5.18 11.65 0.24
CA ASP A 103 -6.22 11.77 1.25
C ASP A 103 -5.80 11.09 2.58
N PRO A 104 -5.77 11.84 3.71
CA PRO A 104 -5.36 11.30 5.00
C PRO A 104 -6.19 10.11 5.48
N ASP A 105 -7.47 10.06 5.14
CA ASP A 105 -8.37 8.98 5.54
C ASP A 105 -8.11 7.71 4.71
N LEU A 106 -7.79 7.84 3.42
CA LEU A 106 -7.33 6.75 2.58
C LEU A 106 -5.99 6.21 3.08
N HIS A 107 -5.01 7.07 3.34
CA HIS A 107 -3.73 6.68 3.90
C HIS A 107 -3.89 5.90 5.22
N LYS A 108 -4.73 6.38 6.13
CA LYS A 108 -5.02 5.68 7.40
C LYS A 108 -5.65 4.30 7.18
N SER A 109 -6.53 4.20 6.19
CA SER A 109 -7.23 2.95 5.86
C SER A 109 -6.25 1.92 5.26
N ILE A 110 -5.39 2.34 4.34
CA ILE A 110 -4.31 1.51 3.77
C ILE A 110 -3.36 1.07 4.88
N HIS A 111 -2.89 1.99 5.73
CA HIS A 111 -1.99 1.68 6.84
C HIS A 111 -2.58 0.63 7.78
N ARG A 112 -3.85 0.77 8.17
CA ARG A 112 -4.54 -0.20 9.04
C ARG A 112 -4.65 -1.56 8.35
N HIS A 113 -4.95 -1.58 7.05
CA HIS A 113 -5.06 -2.81 6.28
C HIS A 113 -3.72 -3.55 6.17
N TYR A 114 -2.64 -2.86 5.82
CA TYR A 114 -1.31 -3.47 5.75
C TYR A 114 -0.78 -3.91 7.11
N SER A 115 -1.12 -3.21 8.19
CA SER A 115 -0.84 -3.68 9.56
C SER A 115 -1.54 -5.00 9.87
N GLN A 116 -2.79 -5.17 9.41
CA GLN A 116 -3.54 -6.43 9.54
C GLN A 116 -2.91 -7.54 8.69
N ILE A 117 -2.49 -7.23 7.46
CA ILE A 117 -1.77 -8.15 6.58
C ILE A 117 -0.48 -8.63 7.26
N MET A 118 0.37 -7.72 7.73
CA MET A 118 1.64 -8.07 8.38
C MET A 118 1.42 -8.95 9.61
N SER A 119 0.45 -8.60 10.47
CA SER A 119 0.09 -9.43 11.62
C SER A 119 -0.37 -10.84 11.20
N THR A 120 -1.14 -10.93 10.11
CA THR A 120 -1.63 -12.22 9.58
C THR A 120 -0.50 -13.04 8.98
N ASN A 121 0.45 -12.42 8.27
CA ASN A 121 1.67 -13.07 7.78
C ASN A 121 2.48 -13.72 8.91
N GLU A 122 2.61 -13.06 10.07
CA GLU A 122 3.28 -13.70 11.21
C GLU A 122 2.54 -14.95 11.70
N GLN A 123 1.20 -14.93 11.70
CA GLN A 123 0.41 -16.11 12.07
C GLN A 123 0.53 -17.23 11.03
N ILE A 124 0.53 -16.90 9.73
CA ILE A 124 0.73 -17.86 8.65
C ILE A 124 2.11 -18.49 8.74
N ARG A 125 3.17 -17.71 9.04
CA ARG A 125 4.51 -18.28 9.26
C ARG A 125 4.54 -19.23 10.45
N ARG A 126 3.84 -18.91 11.54
CA ARG A 126 3.73 -19.82 12.70
C ARG A 126 3.02 -21.11 12.33
N LEU A 127 1.89 -21.00 11.63
CA LEU A 127 1.13 -22.15 11.14
C LEU A 127 2.01 -23.04 10.24
N ARG A 128 2.71 -22.46 9.26
CA ARG A 128 3.62 -23.20 8.35
C ARG A 128 4.78 -23.93 9.05
N MET A 129 5.16 -23.52 10.27
CA MET A 129 6.22 -24.15 11.06
C MET A 129 5.67 -25.23 11.99
N GLU A 130 4.36 -25.41 12.05
CA GLU A 130 3.69 -26.39 12.89
C GLU A 130 3.69 -27.76 12.19
N PRO A 131 4.04 -28.85 12.90
CA PRO A 131 3.78 -30.19 12.39
C PRO A 131 2.27 -30.41 12.31
N LEU A 132 1.77 -30.65 11.10
CA LEU A 132 0.41 -31.15 10.88
C LEU A 132 0.27 -32.51 11.57
N HIS A 133 -0.55 -32.54 12.63
CA HIS A 133 -0.79 -33.66 13.52
C HIS A 133 0.43 -34.13 14.33
N GLN A 134 0.27 -34.27 15.64
CA GLN A 134 1.02 -35.32 16.33
C GLN A 134 0.57 -36.63 15.69
N ARG A 135 1.49 -37.36 15.05
CA ARG A 135 1.29 -38.79 14.81
C ARG A 135 0.83 -39.38 16.13
N LEU A 136 -0.46 -39.70 16.24
CA LEU A 136 -0.94 -40.56 17.31
C LEU A 136 -0.15 -41.85 17.12
N GLU A 137 0.69 -42.17 18.11
CA GLU A 137 1.16 -43.52 18.26
C GLU A 137 -0.11 -44.39 18.29
N GLU A 138 -0.26 -45.24 17.27
CA GLU A 138 -1.24 -46.32 17.26
C GLU A 138 -1.09 -47.06 18.60
N ASP A 139 -2.06 -46.89 19.52
CA ASP A 139 -2.43 -47.80 20.62
C ASP A 139 -3.08 -47.08 21.83
N SER A 140 -4.13 -46.28 21.63
CA SER A 140 -5.02 -45.91 22.75
C SER A 140 -6.47 -46.25 22.45
N ASP A 141 -6.96 -47.27 23.15
CA ASP A 141 -8.30 -47.86 23.17
C ASP A 141 -9.35 -46.92 23.84
N ASP A 142 -9.26 -45.62 23.58
CA ASP A 142 -10.03 -44.57 24.27
C ASP A 142 -10.99 -43.84 23.32
N GLY A 143 -12.11 -44.50 22.98
CA GLY A 143 -13.36 -43.88 22.50
C GLY A 143 -13.30 -42.95 21.27
N PRO A 144 -14.45 -42.42 20.81
CA PRO A 144 -14.48 -41.44 19.73
C PRO A 144 -14.14 -40.06 20.30
N ILE A 145 -12.87 -39.81 20.57
CA ILE A 145 -12.40 -38.45 20.84
C ILE A 145 -12.38 -37.73 19.50
N ALA A 146 -13.30 -36.78 19.30
CA ALA A 146 -13.23 -35.85 18.19
C ALA A 146 -11.93 -35.04 18.36
N LEU A 147 -10.94 -35.34 17.54
CA LEU A 147 -9.67 -34.63 17.54
C LEU A 147 -9.91 -33.28 16.87
N ASP A 148 -9.59 -32.19 17.58
CA ASP A 148 -9.56 -30.87 16.97
C ASP A 148 -8.51 -30.86 15.84
N VAL A 149 -8.92 -30.40 14.66
CA VAL A 149 -8.08 -30.34 13.45
C VAL A 149 -6.85 -29.44 13.65
N TRP A 150 -6.92 -28.48 14.58
CA TRP A 150 -5.87 -27.48 14.83
C TRP A 150 -5.14 -27.75 16.15
N THR A 151 -3.83 -27.96 16.08
CA THR A 151 -2.98 -28.22 17.25
C THR A 151 -2.58 -26.96 18.04
N ILE A 152 -2.60 -25.77 17.42
CA ILE A 152 -2.42 -24.48 18.10
C ILE A 152 -3.76 -23.75 18.26
N ARG A 153 -4.12 -23.48 19.52
CA ARG A 153 -5.18 -22.53 19.89
C ARG A 153 -4.57 -21.17 20.22
N VAL A 154 -5.24 -20.10 19.81
CA VAL A 154 -4.79 -18.73 20.02
C VAL A 154 -5.90 -17.90 20.64
N SER A 155 -5.52 -17.08 21.64
CA SER A 155 -6.37 -16.05 22.19
C SER A 155 -6.21 -14.75 21.38
N TYR A 156 -7.32 -14.17 20.91
CA TYR A 156 -7.31 -12.91 20.18
C TYR A 156 -8.42 -11.98 20.64
N TRP A 157 -8.22 -10.67 20.50
CA TRP A 157 -9.28 -9.69 20.73
C TRP A 157 -10.21 -9.64 19.52
N ASP A 158 -11.49 -9.97 19.71
CA ASP A 158 -12.50 -9.79 18.67
C ASP A 158 -13.14 -8.39 18.81
N GLU A 159 -13.00 -7.57 17.76
CA GLU A 159 -13.54 -6.20 17.73
C GLU A 159 -15.07 -6.15 17.72
N GLN A 160 -15.77 -7.20 17.25
CA GLN A 160 -17.24 -7.21 17.18
C GLN A 160 -17.86 -7.57 18.52
N GLU A 161 -17.25 -8.53 19.22
CA GLU A 161 -17.72 -9.02 20.52
C GLU A 161 -17.10 -8.26 21.70
N GLU A 162 -16.15 -7.35 21.45
CA GLU A 162 -15.38 -6.58 22.43
C GLU A 162 -14.82 -7.44 23.59
N ARG A 163 -14.32 -8.63 23.25
CA ARG A 163 -13.76 -9.58 24.22
C ARG A 163 -12.63 -10.40 23.64
N VAL A 164 -11.86 -11.02 24.54
CA VAL A 164 -10.87 -12.03 24.18
C VAL A 164 -11.59 -13.34 23.87
N MET A 165 -11.39 -13.84 22.66
CA MET A 165 -11.90 -15.10 22.16
C MET A 165 -10.73 -16.08 21.99
N GLU A 166 -11.03 -17.37 22.02
CA GLU A 166 -10.06 -18.44 21.75
C GLU A 166 -10.55 -19.29 20.58
N CYS A 167 -9.70 -19.50 19.57
CA CYS A 167 -9.98 -20.38 18.44
C CYS A 167 -8.71 -21.06 17.91
N GLY A 168 -8.86 -22.01 16.98
CA GLY A 168 -7.72 -22.59 16.27
C GLY A 168 -7.00 -21.53 15.43
N LEU A 169 -5.67 -21.66 15.29
CA LEU A 169 -4.88 -20.73 14.49
C LEU A 169 -5.35 -20.68 13.02
N GLY A 170 -5.71 -21.83 12.45
CA GLY A 170 -6.30 -21.92 11.11
C GLY A 170 -7.62 -21.16 11.00
N ASP A 171 -8.51 -21.27 11.99
CA ASP A 171 -9.77 -20.52 12.02
C ASP A 171 -9.55 -19.01 12.09
N LEU A 172 -8.60 -18.57 12.92
CA LEU A 172 -8.23 -17.17 13.01
C LEU A 172 -7.74 -16.64 11.66
N ILE A 173 -6.84 -17.37 11.00
CA ILE A 173 -6.29 -17.00 9.69
C ILE A 173 -7.42 -16.99 8.65
N ARG A 174 -8.29 -18.01 8.62
CA ARG A 174 -9.47 -18.06 7.74
C ARG A 174 -10.33 -16.80 7.89
N ASN A 175 -10.71 -16.46 9.11
CA ASN A 175 -11.52 -15.28 9.40
C ASN A 175 -10.81 -13.98 8.98
N ARG A 176 -9.50 -13.88 9.21
CA ARG A 176 -8.69 -12.73 8.78
C ARG A 176 -8.57 -12.65 7.26
N SER A 177 -8.37 -13.75 6.56
CA SER A 177 -8.35 -13.81 5.10
C SER A 177 -9.65 -13.29 4.51
N ASN A 178 -10.80 -13.69 5.04
CA ASN A 178 -12.09 -13.15 4.58
C ASN A 178 -12.22 -11.64 4.82
N ARG A 179 -11.78 -11.14 5.99
CA ARG A 179 -11.76 -9.70 6.29
C ARG A 179 -10.80 -8.92 5.39
N ILE A 180 -9.62 -9.47 5.09
CA ILE A 180 -8.64 -8.89 4.17
C ILE A 180 -9.26 -8.78 2.78
N LYS A 181 -9.80 -9.87 2.23
CA LYS A 181 -10.49 -9.89 0.93
C LYS A 181 -11.51 -8.76 0.79
N ILE A 182 -12.44 -8.64 1.76
CA ILE A 182 -13.51 -7.63 1.71
C ILE A 182 -12.92 -6.21 1.77
N LYS A 183 -11.91 -5.99 2.61
CA LYS A 183 -11.27 -4.68 2.76
C LYS A 183 -10.42 -4.30 1.55
N SER A 184 -9.76 -5.25 0.90
CA SER A 184 -8.97 -5.00 -0.32
C SER A 184 -9.84 -4.39 -1.41
N THR A 185 -11.01 -4.99 -1.69
CA THR A 185 -11.96 -4.45 -2.69
C THR A 185 -12.39 -3.02 -2.38
N SER A 186 -12.76 -2.74 -1.12
CA SER A 186 -13.15 -1.39 -0.73
C SER A 186 -12.00 -0.36 -0.80
N LEU A 187 -10.75 -0.81 -0.69
CA LEU A 187 -9.57 0.05 -0.81
C LEU A 187 -9.17 0.27 -2.26
N GLU A 188 -9.34 -0.74 -3.12
CA GLU A 188 -9.12 -0.66 -4.56
C GLU A 188 -9.99 0.43 -5.18
N ASP A 189 -11.30 0.42 -4.90
CA ASP A 189 -12.23 1.46 -5.42
C ASP A 189 -11.76 2.87 -5.04
N ARG A 190 -11.35 3.07 -3.78
CA ARG A 190 -10.87 4.38 -3.29
C ARG A 190 -9.51 4.77 -3.85
N LEU A 191 -8.67 3.79 -4.16
CA LEU A 191 -7.37 4.03 -4.78
C LEU A 191 -7.53 4.40 -6.25
N ASP A 192 -8.44 3.73 -6.96
CA ASP A 192 -8.75 4.03 -8.34
C ASP A 192 -9.30 5.47 -8.47
N ASP A 193 -10.19 5.90 -7.57
CA ASP A 193 -10.65 7.30 -7.50
C ASP A 193 -9.49 8.31 -7.34
N GLU A 194 -8.55 8.04 -6.42
CA GLU A 194 -7.39 8.91 -6.18
C GLU A 194 -6.41 8.90 -7.36
N ILE A 195 -6.21 7.75 -8.00
CA ILE A 195 -5.40 7.59 -9.20
C ILE A 195 -6.00 8.43 -10.34
N ASP A 196 -7.30 8.31 -10.59
CA ASP A 196 -8.02 9.05 -11.63
C ASP A 196 -7.95 10.57 -11.42
N GLU A 197 -8.07 11.03 -10.16
CA GLU A 197 -7.92 12.44 -9.81
C GLU A 197 -6.50 12.93 -10.12
N LEU A 198 -5.48 12.15 -9.75
CA LEU A 198 -4.08 12.49 -10.00
C LEU A 198 -3.75 12.50 -11.49
N GLU A 199 -4.20 11.50 -12.25
CA GLU A 199 -4.02 11.42 -13.71
C GLU A 199 -4.69 12.61 -14.44
N SER A 200 -5.91 12.94 -14.03
CA SER A 200 -6.64 14.11 -14.54
C SER A 200 -5.87 15.40 -14.24
N SER A 201 -5.31 15.53 -13.03
CA SER A 201 -4.51 16.70 -12.64
C SER A 201 -3.23 16.85 -13.47
N ILE A 202 -2.58 15.74 -13.82
CA ILE A 202 -1.36 15.72 -14.65
C ILE A 202 -1.71 16.11 -16.08
N THR A 203 -2.78 15.54 -16.64
CA THR A 203 -3.22 15.78 -18.02
C THR A 203 -3.65 17.24 -18.22
N ASN A 204 -4.43 17.79 -17.30
CA ASN A 204 -4.85 19.19 -17.34
C ASN A 204 -3.67 20.17 -17.25
N LYS A 205 -2.66 19.87 -16.42
CA LYS A 205 -1.42 20.66 -16.36
C LYS A 205 -0.66 20.61 -17.69
N ALA A 206 -0.53 19.43 -18.30
CA ALA A 206 0.13 19.29 -19.60
C ALA A 206 -0.55 20.14 -20.70
N ASN A 207 -1.88 20.12 -20.75
CA ASN A 207 -2.68 20.90 -21.71
C ASN A 207 -2.62 22.42 -21.47
N SER A 208 -2.58 22.86 -20.21
CA SER A 208 -2.40 24.28 -19.88
C SER A 208 -1.02 24.82 -20.28
N ASN A 209 0.03 23.99 -20.16
CA ASN A 209 1.40 24.35 -20.51
C ASN A 209 1.63 24.40 -22.03
N SER A 210 0.99 23.52 -22.82
CA SER A 210 1.06 23.57 -24.28
C SER A 210 0.35 24.80 -24.85
N THR A 211 -0.80 25.17 -24.28
CA THR A 211 -1.58 26.34 -24.70
C THR A 211 -0.85 27.66 -24.42
N ASN A 212 -0.10 27.77 -23.31
CA ASN A 212 0.71 28.96 -23.01
C ASN A 212 1.95 29.07 -23.90
N ARG A 213 2.65 27.96 -24.18
CA ARG A 213 3.79 28.01 -25.14
C ARG A 213 3.36 28.47 -26.52
N TYR A 214 2.17 28.10 -27.00
CA TYR A 214 1.66 28.55 -28.30
C TYR A 214 1.34 30.05 -28.37
N LYS A 215 1.03 30.71 -27.24
CA LYS A 215 0.82 32.17 -27.19
C LYS A 215 2.14 32.95 -27.23
N ASP A 216 3.19 32.41 -26.60
CA ASP A 216 4.51 33.03 -26.58
C ASP A 216 5.22 33.00 -27.96
N TYR A 217 4.87 32.06 -28.85
CA TYR A 217 5.38 32.03 -30.23
C TYR A 217 4.61 32.92 -31.22
N ARG A 218 3.47 33.49 -30.81
CA ARG A 218 2.58 34.29 -31.68
C ARG A 218 2.57 35.78 -31.33
N SER A 219 3.41 36.18 -30.37
CA SER A 219 3.65 37.56 -29.93
C SER A 219 5.01 38.04 -30.45
#